data_AF-A0A7S4S479-F1
#
_entry.id   AF-A0A7S4S479-F1
#
_cell.length_a   1.000
_cell.length_b   1.000
_cell.length_c   1.000
_cell.angle_alpha   90.00
_cell.angle_beta   90.00
_cell.angle_gamma   90.00
#
_symmetry.space_group_name_H-M   'P 1'
#
loop_
_entity.id
_entity.type
_entity.pdbx_description
1 polymer ?
#
loop_
_entity_poly.entity_id
_entity_poly.type
_entity_poly.pdbx_seq_one_letter_code
_entity_poly.pdbx_strand_id
1 'polypeptide(L)'
;YSYVVWAMTDGMRRHPDWFPGLTANSSLADYQEAVHRFSKEYCPKPCRHREPAHGAAADCHDARAFENCYIQVAWAMRVGIWEHPDWYERVVPESRFEEFQAELHRQNASTCPMPCRDVSVARHYQGVPGASLDLSPLNTPWNDRHELSFYMYRAQ
;
A
#
# COMPACT_ATOMS: atom_id res chain seq x y z
N TYR A 1 5.68 -21.43 11.67
CA TYR A 1 6.15 -20.83 10.40
C TYR A 1 7.47 -21.42 9.89
N SER A 2 8.45 -21.75 10.73
CA SER A 2 9.74 -22.36 10.30
C SER A 2 9.61 -23.63 9.44
N TYR A 3 8.68 -24.52 9.77
CA TYR A 3 8.47 -25.77 9.03
C TYR A 3 7.87 -25.58 7.63
N VAL A 4 7.05 -24.54 7.43
CA VAL A 4 6.45 -24.22 6.12
C VAL A 4 7.52 -23.65 5.19
N VAL A 5 8.34 -22.73 5.72
CA VAL A 5 9.48 -22.17 4.96
C VAL A 5 10.47 -23.27 4.58
N TRP A 6 10.81 -24.17 5.52
CA TRP A 6 11.64 -25.33 5.22
C TRP A 6 11.02 -26.25 4.17
N ALA A 7 9.72 -26.50 4.22
CA ALA A 7 9.01 -27.31 3.23
C ALA A 7 9.07 -26.68 1.82
N MET A 8 8.89 -25.36 1.73
CA MET A 8 8.97 -24.61 0.47
C MET A 8 10.39 -24.59 -0.11
N THR A 9 11.41 -24.40 0.73
CA THR A 9 12.78 -24.28 0.26
C THR A 9 13.42 -25.64 0.07
N ASP A 10 13.56 -26.44 1.12
CA ASP A 10 14.39 -27.63 1.15
C ASP A 10 13.57 -28.91 1.03
N GLY A 11 12.40 -28.95 1.66
CA GLY A 11 11.49 -30.10 1.63
C GLY A 11 11.08 -30.47 0.22
N MET A 12 10.53 -29.52 -0.55
CA MET A 12 10.09 -29.75 -1.93
C MET A 12 11.23 -30.14 -2.87
N ARG A 13 12.43 -29.59 -2.66
CA ARG A 13 13.61 -29.93 -3.47
C ARG A 13 14.13 -31.34 -3.18
N ARG A 14 14.06 -31.79 -1.92
CA ARG A 14 14.68 -33.04 -1.46
C ARG A 14 13.69 -34.21 -1.43
N HIS A 15 12.42 -33.94 -1.15
CA HIS A 15 11.36 -34.93 -0.93
C HIS A 15 10.04 -34.47 -1.59
N PRO A 16 9.99 -34.35 -2.93
CA PRO A 16 8.79 -33.95 -3.65
C PRO A 16 7.61 -34.91 -3.44
N ASP A 17 7.90 -36.17 -3.15
CA ASP A 17 6.95 -37.23 -2.84
C ASP A 17 6.15 -36.98 -1.54
N TRP A 18 6.72 -36.21 -0.59
CA TRP A 18 6.01 -35.83 0.64
C TRP A 18 4.95 -34.76 0.40
N PHE A 19 4.97 -34.12 -0.76
CA PHE A 19 4.09 -33.00 -1.11
C PHE A 19 3.29 -33.30 -2.39
N PRO A 20 2.48 -34.38 -2.40
CA PRO A 20 1.77 -34.79 -3.61
C PRO A 20 0.81 -33.69 -4.08
N GLY A 21 0.96 -33.26 -5.33
CA GLY A 21 0.16 -32.18 -5.93
C GLY A 21 0.66 -30.76 -5.65
N LEU A 22 1.75 -30.60 -4.90
CA LEU A 22 2.44 -29.32 -4.73
C LEU A 22 3.62 -29.20 -5.70
N THR A 23 3.98 -27.96 -5.99
CA THR A 23 5.17 -27.60 -6.76
C THR A 23 5.99 -26.57 -6.00
N ALA A 24 7.24 -26.31 -6.42
CA ALA A 24 8.07 -25.26 -5.83
C ALA A 24 7.42 -23.87 -5.85
N ASN A 25 6.45 -23.64 -6.74
CA ASN A 25 5.72 -22.36 -6.88
C ASN A 25 4.36 -22.37 -6.17
N SER A 26 3.97 -23.45 -5.49
CA SER A 26 2.71 -23.49 -4.73
C SER A 26 2.71 -22.49 -3.58
N SER A 27 1.53 -22.02 -3.17
CA SER A 27 1.41 -20.92 -2.21
C SER A 27 1.84 -21.32 -0.80
N LEU A 28 2.16 -20.33 0.03
CA LEU A 28 2.44 -20.54 1.46
C LEU A 28 1.27 -21.27 2.16
N ALA A 29 0.03 -20.97 1.77
CA ALA A 29 -1.17 -21.60 2.31
C ALA A 29 -1.26 -23.10 1.93
N ASP A 30 -0.89 -23.46 0.70
CA ASP A 30 -0.89 -24.87 0.26
C ASP A 30 0.19 -25.67 0.98
N TYR A 31 1.38 -25.09 1.17
CA TYR A 31 2.44 -25.70 1.99
C TYR A 31 2.05 -25.77 3.47
N GLN A 32 1.38 -24.77 4.01
CA GLN A 32 0.88 -24.79 5.38
C GLN A 32 -0.17 -25.89 5.58
N GLU A 33 -1.08 -26.08 4.62
CA GLU A 33 -2.05 -27.18 4.66
C GLU A 33 -1.35 -28.54 4.60
N ALA A 34 -0.38 -28.71 3.70
CA ALA A 34 0.37 -29.96 3.62
C ALA A 34 1.15 -30.25 4.91
N VAL A 35 1.89 -29.28 5.44
CA VAL A 35 2.62 -29.43 6.70
C VAL A 35 1.67 -29.66 7.88
N HIS A 36 0.49 -29.02 7.90
CA HIS A 36 -0.55 -29.28 8.90
C HIS A 36 -1.03 -30.73 8.88
N ARG A 37 -1.17 -31.36 7.70
CA ARG A 37 -1.55 -32.78 7.60
C ARG A 37 -0.54 -33.70 8.27
N PHE A 38 0.74 -33.41 8.15
CA PHE A 38 1.81 -34.21 8.73
C PHE A 38 2.05 -33.90 10.21
N SER A 39 1.87 -32.64 10.62
CA SER A 39 2.21 -32.18 11.96
C SER A 39 1.22 -31.12 12.47
N LYS A 40 0.03 -31.60 12.85
CA LYS A 40 -1.08 -30.77 13.33
C LYS A 40 -0.74 -29.92 14.54
N GLU A 41 0.16 -30.41 15.40
CA GLU A 41 0.62 -29.74 16.62
C GLU A 41 1.54 -28.56 16.32
N TYR A 42 2.39 -28.68 15.30
CA TYR A 42 3.43 -27.70 14.98
C TYR A 42 3.02 -26.72 13.88
N CYS A 43 1.96 -27.05 13.15
CA CYS A 43 1.48 -26.24 12.05
C CYS A 43 -0.04 -26.11 12.17
N PRO A 44 -0.57 -24.94 12.53
CA PRO A 44 -2.02 -24.71 12.51
C PRO A 44 -2.52 -24.73 11.07
N LYS A 45 -3.81 -25.03 10.87
CA LYS A 45 -4.45 -24.90 9.56
C LYS A 45 -4.21 -23.51 8.97
N PRO A 46 -4.08 -23.38 7.65
CA PRO A 46 -4.05 -22.07 7.00
C PRO A 46 -5.25 -21.28 7.48
N CYS A 47 -4.98 -20.06 7.94
CA CYS A 47 -6.02 -19.14 8.32
C CYS A 47 -6.91 -18.92 7.08
N ARG A 48 -8.23 -19.07 7.23
CA ARG A 48 -9.17 -18.56 6.23
C ARG A 48 -9.22 -17.04 6.35
N HIS A 49 -8.16 -16.39 5.92
CA HIS A 49 -8.31 -15.01 5.48
C HIS A 49 -9.22 -15.09 4.25
N ARG A 50 -10.28 -14.31 4.25
CA ARG A 50 -11.06 -14.07 3.05
C ARG A 50 -10.07 -13.47 2.05
N GLU A 51 -9.49 -14.31 1.20
CA GLU A 51 -8.80 -13.86 -0.01
C GLU A 51 -9.80 -12.93 -0.70
N PRO A 52 -9.42 -11.66 -0.99
CA PRO A 52 -10.20 -10.88 -1.92
C PRO A 52 -10.30 -11.75 -3.17
N ALA A 53 -11.52 -12.02 -3.61
CA ALA A 53 -11.71 -12.71 -4.88
C ALA A 53 -10.80 -12.02 -5.91
N HIS A 54 -9.99 -12.79 -6.62
CA HIS A 54 -9.33 -12.36 -7.84
C HIS A 54 -10.42 -11.99 -8.88
N GLY A 55 -11.16 -10.91 -8.64
CA GLY A 55 -11.58 -10.01 -9.69
C GLY A 55 -10.33 -9.24 -10.05
N ALA A 56 -9.98 -9.23 -11.33
CA ALA A 56 -8.86 -8.50 -11.91
C ALA A 56 -8.58 -7.22 -11.11
N ALA A 57 -7.61 -7.28 -10.19
CA ALA A 57 -7.09 -6.06 -9.60
C ALA A 57 -6.47 -5.33 -10.79
N ALA A 58 -7.02 -4.16 -11.14
CA ALA A 58 -6.28 -3.24 -11.96
C ALA A 58 -4.87 -3.15 -11.35
N ASP A 59 -3.82 -3.31 -12.15
CA ASP A 59 -2.44 -3.23 -11.67
C ASP A 59 -2.31 -1.97 -10.80
N CYS A 60 -2.14 -2.16 -9.49
CA CYS A 60 -1.98 -1.07 -8.55
C CYS A 60 -0.51 -0.67 -8.49
N HIS A 61 -0.23 0.58 -8.14
CA HIS A 61 1.14 1.04 -7.91
C HIS A 61 1.16 2.22 -6.95
N ASP A 62 1.81 2.09 -5.79
CA ASP A 62 2.01 3.21 -4.88
C ASP A 62 3.05 4.18 -5.46
N ALA A 63 2.69 5.47 -5.56
CA ALA A 63 3.57 6.44 -6.19
C ALA A 63 4.87 6.62 -5.38
N ARG A 64 6.01 6.44 -6.04
CA ARG A 64 7.32 6.54 -5.42
C ARG A 64 7.93 7.90 -5.70
N ALA A 65 8.84 8.31 -4.83
CA ALA A 65 9.60 9.52 -5.03
C ALA A 65 10.21 9.60 -6.43
N PHE A 66 10.17 10.81 -7.00
CA PHE A 66 10.62 11.13 -8.36
C PHE A 66 9.75 10.58 -9.50
N GLU A 67 8.69 9.82 -9.23
CA GLU A 67 7.69 9.49 -10.24
C GLU A 67 6.76 10.68 -10.50
N ASN A 68 6.22 10.78 -11.72
CA ASN A 68 5.29 11.86 -12.07
C ASN A 68 4.08 11.90 -11.13
N CYS A 69 3.48 10.74 -10.84
CA CYS A 69 2.37 10.68 -9.90
C CYS A 69 2.74 11.22 -8.52
N TYR A 70 3.94 10.92 -8.01
CA TYR A 70 4.39 11.45 -6.72
C TYR A 70 4.51 12.97 -6.71
N ILE A 71 5.04 13.56 -7.78
CA ILE A 71 5.15 15.03 -7.91
C ILE A 71 3.76 15.66 -7.89
N GLN A 72 2.79 15.07 -8.60
CA GLN A 72 1.42 15.57 -8.66
C GLN A 72 0.70 15.46 -7.30
N VAL A 73 0.84 14.31 -6.62
CA VAL A 73 0.27 14.12 -5.28
C VAL A 73 0.89 15.10 -4.29
N ALA A 74 2.22 15.26 -4.31
CA ALA A 74 2.90 16.22 -3.43
C ALA A 74 2.46 17.67 -3.69
N TRP A 75 2.25 18.07 -4.95
CA TRP A 75 1.71 19.40 -5.27
C TRP A 75 0.26 19.56 -4.81
N ALA A 76 -0.59 18.56 -5.05
CA ALA A 76 -1.99 18.56 -4.62
C ALA A 76 -2.11 18.71 -3.09
N MET A 77 -1.29 17.98 -2.33
CA MET A 77 -1.25 18.06 -0.87
C MET A 77 -0.73 19.40 -0.33
N ARG A 78 0.27 19.99 -0.99
CA ARG A 78 0.97 21.19 -0.48
C ARG A 78 0.35 22.50 -0.92
N VAL A 79 -0.18 22.54 -2.14
CA VAL A 79 -0.61 23.78 -2.82
C VAL A 79 -2.04 23.60 -3.32
N GLY A 80 -2.29 22.56 -4.11
CA GLY A 80 -3.55 22.39 -4.83
C GLY A 80 -4.78 22.42 -3.93
N ILE A 81 -4.79 21.64 -2.84
CA ILE A 81 -5.94 21.55 -1.92
C ILE A 81 -6.25 22.87 -1.21
N TRP A 82 -5.27 23.76 -1.06
CA TRP A 82 -5.42 25.05 -0.39
C TRP A 82 -5.85 26.15 -1.36
N GLU A 83 -5.29 26.17 -2.56
CA GLU A 83 -5.63 27.18 -3.59
C GLU A 83 -6.94 26.86 -4.30
N HIS A 84 -7.24 25.57 -4.50
CA HIS A 84 -8.37 25.08 -5.27
C HIS A 84 -9.04 23.87 -4.57
N PRO A 85 -9.61 24.05 -3.36
CA PRO A 85 -10.26 22.97 -2.63
C PRO A 85 -11.44 22.36 -3.40
N ASP A 86 -12.10 23.14 -4.25
CA ASP A 86 -13.20 22.70 -5.11
C ASP A 86 -12.80 21.66 -6.16
N TRP A 87 -11.50 21.53 -6.47
CA TRP A 87 -11.00 20.49 -7.38
C TRP A 87 -10.97 19.11 -6.73
N TYR A 88 -11.10 19.01 -5.42
CA TYR A 88 -10.88 17.79 -4.65
C TYR A 88 -12.11 17.44 -3.83
N GLU A 89 -13.00 16.65 -4.39
CA GLU A 89 -14.30 16.33 -3.76
C GLU A 89 -14.18 15.41 -2.53
N ARG A 90 -13.13 14.58 -2.46
CA ARG A 90 -13.05 13.43 -1.55
C ARG A 90 -11.86 13.44 -0.62
N VAL A 91 -11.00 14.45 -0.71
CA VAL A 91 -9.83 14.61 0.14
C VAL A 91 -9.86 15.97 0.80
N VAL A 92 -9.29 16.04 1.99
CA VAL A 92 -9.15 17.25 2.79
C VAL A 92 -7.65 17.51 3.02
N PRO A 93 -7.24 18.68 3.51
CA PRO A 93 -5.82 18.95 3.75
C PRO A 93 -5.13 17.93 4.69
N GLU A 94 -5.89 17.30 5.58
CA GLU A 94 -5.41 16.25 6.50
C GLU A 94 -5.34 14.86 5.86
N SER A 95 -5.89 14.68 4.65
CA SER A 95 -5.87 13.40 3.94
C SER A 95 -4.45 12.90 3.68
N ARG A 96 -4.32 11.57 3.61
CA ARG A 96 -3.05 10.88 3.39
C ARG A 96 -2.62 10.90 1.94
N PHE A 97 -1.34 10.59 1.72
CA PHE A 97 -0.77 10.52 0.39
C PHE A 97 -1.54 9.56 -0.53
N GLU A 98 -1.90 8.37 -0.06
CA GLU A 98 -2.64 7.39 -0.87
C GLU A 98 -4.08 7.84 -1.16
N GLU A 99 -4.69 8.67 -0.30
CA GLU A 99 -6.01 9.26 -0.54
C GLU A 99 -5.95 10.31 -1.66
N PHE A 100 -4.92 11.17 -1.66
CA PHE A 100 -4.68 12.09 -2.76
C PHE A 100 -4.31 11.36 -4.06
N GLN A 101 -3.51 10.30 -3.99
CA GLN A 101 -3.22 9.46 -5.16
C GLN A 101 -4.51 8.85 -5.75
N ALA A 102 -5.40 8.33 -4.89
CA ALA A 102 -6.67 7.79 -5.31
C ALA A 102 -7.59 8.85 -5.93
N GLU A 103 -7.61 10.07 -5.38
CA GLU A 103 -8.40 11.18 -5.94
C GLU A 103 -7.87 11.61 -7.31
N LEU A 104 -6.55 11.75 -7.47
CA LEU A 104 -5.95 12.07 -8.77
C LEU A 104 -6.16 10.95 -9.80
N HIS A 105 -6.09 9.68 -9.38
CA HIS A 105 -6.45 8.54 -10.24
C HIS A 105 -7.93 8.60 -10.67
N ARG A 106 -8.83 8.94 -9.75
CA ARG A 106 -10.28 9.09 -10.04
C ARG A 106 -10.54 10.19 -11.06
N GLN A 107 -9.85 11.32 -10.94
CA GLN A 107 -9.97 12.42 -11.89
C GLN A 107 -9.36 12.06 -13.25
N ASN A 108 -8.19 11.43 -13.25
CA ASN A 108 -7.53 10.95 -14.46
C ASN A 108 -6.59 9.77 -14.15
N ALA A 109 -6.97 8.58 -14.58
CA ALA A 109 -6.19 7.36 -14.37
C ALA A 109 -4.81 7.37 -15.05
N SER A 110 -4.58 8.23 -16.05
CA SER A 110 -3.26 8.41 -16.67
C SER A 110 -2.33 9.29 -15.85
N THR A 111 -2.85 10.14 -14.96
CA THR A 111 -2.04 10.99 -14.07
C THR A 111 -1.40 10.15 -12.97
N CYS A 112 -2.20 9.26 -12.37
CA CYS A 112 -1.78 8.40 -11.28
C CYS A 112 -2.42 7.01 -11.42
N PRO A 113 -1.67 5.92 -11.17
CA PRO A 113 -2.24 4.59 -11.00
C PRO A 113 -3.03 4.49 -9.69
N MET A 114 -3.90 3.49 -9.60
CA MET A 114 -4.61 3.20 -8.35
C MET A 114 -3.60 2.80 -7.26
N PRO A 115 -3.67 3.36 -6.04
CA PRO A 115 -2.77 2.96 -4.96
C PRO A 115 -3.00 1.51 -4.56
N CYS A 116 -1.94 0.82 -4.12
CA CYS A 116 -2.00 -0.57 -3.70
C CYS A 116 -2.55 -0.75 -2.29
N ARG A 117 -2.36 0.25 -1.43
CA ARG A 117 -2.94 0.24 -0.09
C ARG A 117 -4.42 0.57 -0.16
N ASP A 118 -5.23 -0.22 0.54
CA ASP A 118 -6.65 0.02 0.65
C ASP A 118 -6.88 1.35 1.40
N VAL A 119 -7.45 2.32 0.69
CA VAL A 119 -7.77 3.66 1.17
C VAL A 119 -8.72 3.60 2.39
N SER A 120 -9.46 2.50 2.57
CA SER A 120 -10.28 2.27 3.76
C SER A 120 -9.48 2.02 5.05
N VAL A 121 -8.25 1.52 4.95
CA VAL A 121 -7.35 1.30 6.10
C VAL A 121 -6.67 2.62 6.51
N ALA A 122 -6.45 3.54 5.56
CA ALA A 122 -5.96 4.90 5.83
C ALA A 122 -6.93 5.73 6.69
N ARG A 123 -8.25 5.49 6.57
CA ARG A 123 -9.30 6.13 7.38
C ARG A 123 -9.27 5.76 8.87
N HIS A 124 -8.51 4.74 9.28
CA HIS A 124 -8.43 4.32 10.69
C HIS A 124 -7.66 5.30 11.59
N TYR A 125 -7.01 6.32 11.01
CA TYR A 125 -6.22 7.32 11.73
C TYR A 125 -6.69 8.76 11.43
N GLN A 126 -7.99 9.02 11.57
CA GLN A 126 -8.52 10.39 11.57
C GLN A 126 -7.83 11.23 12.65
N GLY A 127 -7.24 12.38 12.26
CA GLY A 127 -6.62 13.35 13.16
C GLY A 127 -5.09 13.40 13.18
N VAL A 128 -4.40 12.61 12.35
CA VAL A 128 -2.94 12.76 12.12
C VAL A 128 -2.72 13.45 10.78
N PRO A 129 -2.09 14.65 10.73
CA PRO A 129 -1.83 15.34 9.47
C PRO A 129 -0.89 14.52 8.55
N GLY A 130 -1.42 13.95 7.47
CA GLY A 130 -0.66 13.14 6.51
C GLY A 130 0.40 13.91 5.73
N ALA A 131 0.16 15.21 5.47
CA ALA A 131 1.05 16.06 4.67
C ALA A 131 2.49 16.19 5.22
N SER A 132 2.68 16.04 6.54
CA SER A 132 4.00 16.19 7.18
C SER A 132 4.71 14.87 7.51
N LEU A 133 4.01 13.73 7.52
CA LEU A 133 4.57 12.44 7.90
C LEU A 133 4.81 11.52 6.71
N ASP A 134 4.03 11.65 5.63
CA ASP A 134 4.08 10.74 4.49
C ASP A 134 5.10 11.18 3.41
N LEU A 135 5.41 12.48 3.35
CA LEU A 135 6.44 12.99 2.46
C LEU A 135 7.80 12.85 3.15
N SER A 136 8.50 11.75 2.86
CA SER A 136 9.90 11.60 3.26
C SER A 136 10.68 12.87 2.87
N PRO A 137 11.55 13.40 3.75
CA PRO A 137 12.36 14.58 3.47
C PRO A 137 13.43 14.21 2.44
N LEU A 138 13.03 14.11 1.17
CA LEU A 138 13.93 13.85 0.08
C LEU A 138 14.49 15.18 -0.40
N ASN A 139 15.82 15.21 -0.60
CA ASN A 139 16.55 16.23 -1.34
C ASN A 139 15.95 16.39 -2.76
N THR A 140 14.83 17.07 -2.84
CA THR A 140 14.20 17.54 -4.08
C THR A 140 14.59 19.01 -4.25
N PRO A 141 14.50 19.59 -5.46
CA PRO A 141 14.81 21.02 -5.69
C PRO A 141 13.94 21.99 -4.88
N TRP A 142 12.97 21.48 -4.14
CA TRP A 142 11.98 22.20 -3.33
C TRP A 142 12.22 21.99 -1.82
N ASN A 143 13.46 21.66 -1.42
CA ASN A 143 13.83 21.42 -0.02
C ASN A 143 14.09 22.71 0.78
N ASP A 144 13.86 23.88 0.19
CA ASP A 144 13.86 25.12 0.96
C ASP A 144 12.63 25.12 1.86
N ARG A 145 12.88 24.89 3.15
CA ARG A 145 11.96 25.20 4.26
C ARG A 145 11.72 26.71 4.34
N HIS A 146 11.15 27.28 3.31
CA HIS A 146 10.55 28.59 3.36
C HIS A 146 9.04 28.38 3.20
N GLU A 147 8.33 28.76 4.26
CA GLU A 147 6.89 29.05 4.25
C GLU A 147 5.90 27.93 4.59
N LEU A 148 6.14 27.16 5.65
CA LEU A 148 5.00 26.78 6.52
C LEU A 148 4.60 27.94 7.47
N SER A 149 5.42 28.99 7.54
CA SER A 149 5.15 30.19 8.32
C SER A 149 4.08 31.09 7.70
N PHE A 150 3.90 31.14 6.37
CA PHE A 150 2.88 31.99 5.75
C PHE A 150 1.46 31.45 5.94
N TYR A 151 1.29 30.12 6.00
CA TYR A 151 -0.04 29.50 5.98
C TYR A 151 -0.71 29.39 7.35
N MET A 152 0.04 29.51 8.46
CA MET A 152 -0.56 29.60 9.80
C MET A 152 -1.25 30.96 10.07
N TYR A 153 -1.03 32.00 9.25
CA TYR A 153 -1.57 33.35 9.48
C TYR A 153 -2.82 33.71 8.65
N ARG A 154 -3.30 32.82 7.78
CA ARG A 154 -4.49 33.07 6.95
C ARG A 154 -5.76 32.35 7.41
N ALA A 155 -5.69 31.59 8.50
CA ALA A 155 -6.87 31.17 9.25
C ALA A 155 -7.24 32.29 10.26
N GLN A 156 -7.91 33.33 9.78
CA GLN A 156 -8.62 34.33 10.59
C GLN A 156 -10.07 34.42 10.13
#